data_AF-A0A1X0T0E4-F1
#
_entry.id   AF-A0A1X0T0E4-F1
#
_cell.length_a   1.000
_cell.length_b   1.000
_cell.length_c   1.000
_cell.angle_alpha   90.00
_cell.angle_beta   90.00
_cell.angle_gamma   90.00
#
_symmetry.space_group_name_H-M   'P 1'
#
loop_
_entity.id
_entity.type
_entity.pdbx_description
1 polymer ?
#
loop_
_entity_poly.entity_id
_entity_poly.type
_entity_poly.pdbx_seq_one_letter_code
_entity_poly.pdbx_strand_id
1 'polypeptide(L)'
;MVAYSFQKRFVDAIEADEKRQTIRGLRKRHARYGEELQLYQGMRTRHCRLIGRRRCLSVDPIAISVEDERIVVGHISAAVGADHERTFPISFDEGPQFEAKEIIDRDRFAEADGFAGWRSMKLFWTQTHADPEQPAGWFVGVLIRWAPVSAVPEAPEAPSPIAAELDAIGVR
;
A
#
# COMPACT_ATOMS: atom_id res chain seq x y z
N MET A 1 3.56 16.85 -1.83
CA MET A 1 4.59 15.95 -2.38
C MET A 1 5.11 15.06 -1.26
N VAL A 2 5.15 13.74 -1.48
CA VAL A 2 5.51 12.75 -0.46
C VAL A 2 6.59 11.83 -1.00
N ALA A 3 7.60 11.55 -0.17
CA ALA A 3 8.65 10.61 -0.51
C ALA A 3 8.51 9.29 0.27
N TYR A 4 8.85 8.18 -0.41
CA TYR A 4 8.93 6.85 0.18
C TYR A 4 10.28 6.23 -0.14
N SER A 5 10.96 5.71 0.88
CA SER A 5 12.23 5.01 0.71
C SER A 5 12.01 3.50 0.68
N PHE A 6 12.76 2.80 -0.17
CA PHE A 6 12.72 1.36 -0.37
C PHE A 6 14.09 0.72 -0.12
N GLN A 7 14.05 -0.56 0.26
CA GLN A 7 15.25 -1.39 0.33
C GLN A 7 15.74 -1.72 -1.09
N LYS A 8 17.05 -1.96 -1.24
CA LYS A 8 17.70 -2.21 -2.55
C LYS A 8 16.99 -3.29 -3.37
N ARG A 9 16.55 -4.38 -2.74
CA ARG A 9 15.86 -5.51 -3.38
C ARG A 9 14.58 -5.16 -4.15
N PHE A 10 13.95 -4.02 -3.83
CA PHE A 10 12.73 -3.59 -4.51
C PHE A 10 12.99 -2.61 -5.65
N VAL A 11 14.23 -2.13 -5.82
CA VAL A 11 14.54 -1.07 -6.79
C VAL A 11 14.22 -1.52 -8.20
N ASP A 12 14.76 -2.68 -8.61
CA ASP A 12 14.60 -3.20 -9.98
C ASP A 12 13.11 -3.44 -10.31
N ALA A 13 12.35 -4.04 -9.37
CA ALA A 13 10.92 -4.26 -9.52
C ALA A 13 10.10 -2.96 -9.61
N ILE A 14 10.52 -1.88 -8.93
CA ILE A 14 9.87 -0.56 -9.05
C ILE A 14 10.24 0.09 -10.38
N GLU A 15 11.51 0.00 -10.82
CA GLU A 15 11.95 0.54 -12.10
C GLU A 15 11.23 -0.16 -13.28
N ALA A 16 10.97 -1.46 -13.16
CA ALA A 16 10.22 -2.26 -14.14
C ALA A 16 8.68 -2.16 -14.03
N ASP A 17 8.14 -1.36 -13.10
CA ASP A 17 6.71 -1.27 -12.78
C ASP A 17 6.03 -2.61 -12.39
N GLU A 18 6.82 -3.59 -11.92
CA GLU A 18 6.31 -4.83 -11.34
C GLU A 18 5.79 -4.58 -9.92
N LYS A 19 6.53 -3.81 -9.12
CA LYS A 19 6.08 -3.34 -7.80
C LYS A 19 5.39 -1.99 -7.93
N ARG A 20 4.06 -1.98 -7.73
CA ARG A 20 3.20 -0.78 -7.88
C ARG A 20 2.49 -0.36 -6.60
N GLN A 21 2.80 -1.02 -5.48
CA GLN A 21 2.26 -0.67 -4.18
C GLN A 21 3.30 -0.76 -3.06
N THR A 22 2.99 -0.14 -1.93
CA THR A 22 3.77 -0.22 -0.68
C THR A 22 2.85 -0.15 0.52
N ILE A 23 3.17 -0.96 1.54
CA ILE A 23 2.54 -0.85 2.85
C ILE A 23 3.39 0.05 3.74
N ARG A 24 2.76 0.93 4.53
CA ARG A 24 3.41 1.84 5.48
C ARG A 24 2.62 1.91 6.77
N GLY A 25 3.32 2.01 7.91
CA GLY A 25 2.68 2.31 9.18
C GLY A 25 2.00 3.68 9.17
N LEU A 26 1.03 3.86 10.06
CA LEU A 26 0.29 5.11 10.20
C LEU A 26 1.23 6.27 10.56
N ARG A 27 1.04 7.41 9.88
CA ARG A 27 1.75 8.66 10.19
C ARG A 27 0.85 9.86 9.94
N LYS A 28 1.24 11.02 10.48
CA LYS A 28 0.49 12.29 10.36
C LYS A 28 0.08 12.63 8.93
N ARG A 29 0.89 12.26 7.92
CA ARG A 29 0.58 12.55 6.51
C ARG A 29 1.08 11.46 5.58
N HIS A 30 0.17 10.84 4.82
CA HIS A 30 0.50 10.06 3.64
C HIS A 30 0.27 10.88 2.35
N ALA A 31 0.52 10.24 1.21
CA ALA A 31 0.12 10.80 -0.08
C ALA A 31 -1.41 10.87 -0.16
N ARG A 32 -1.93 11.69 -1.07
CA ARG A 32 -3.36 11.73 -1.41
C ARG A 32 -3.53 11.28 -2.85
N TYR A 33 -4.75 10.86 -3.20
CA TYR A 33 -5.12 10.55 -4.57
C TYR A 33 -4.65 11.65 -5.53
N GLY A 34 -4.01 11.26 -6.64
CA GLY A 34 -3.49 12.18 -7.65
C GLY A 34 -2.19 12.90 -7.31
N GLU A 35 -1.71 12.87 -6.06
CA GLU A 35 -0.43 13.50 -5.71
C GLU A 35 0.77 12.79 -6.36
N GLU A 36 1.83 13.55 -6.67
CA GLU A 36 3.11 12.97 -7.07
C GLU A 36 3.84 12.36 -5.86
N LEU A 37 4.28 11.11 -6.04
CA LEU A 37 5.14 10.34 -5.18
C LEU A 37 6.58 10.40 -5.68
N GLN A 38 7.52 10.55 -4.74
CA GLN A 38 8.94 10.35 -5.01
C GLN A 38 9.40 9.03 -4.39
N LEU A 39 9.84 8.09 -5.21
CA LEU A 39 10.30 6.78 -4.78
C LEU A 39 11.82 6.79 -4.73
N TYR A 40 12.40 6.55 -3.56
CA TYR A 40 13.83 6.59 -3.32
C TYR A 40 14.36 5.26 -2.83
N GLN A 41 15.64 5.00 -3.06
CA GLN A 41 16.43 4.00 -2.35
C GLN A 41 17.27 4.69 -1.28
N GLY A 42 17.34 4.12 -0.08
CA GLY A 42 18.33 4.52 0.93
C GLY A 42 18.27 6.00 1.34
N MET A 43 17.08 6.60 1.49
CA MET A 43 16.97 7.99 1.94
C MET A 43 17.74 8.22 3.25
N ARG A 44 18.33 9.41 3.39
CA ARG A 44 19.18 9.82 4.53
C ARG A 44 20.50 9.03 4.66
N THR A 45 20.89 8.28 3.63
CA THR A 45 22.20 7.64 3.54
C THR A 45 22.99 8.20 2.35
N ARG A 46 24.29 7.92 2.28
CA ARG A 46 25.13 8.24 1.11
C ARG A 46 24.71 7.51 -0.17
N HIS A 47 23.91 6.46 -0.05
CA HIS A 47 23.39 5.67 -1.17
C HIS A 47 21.98 6.14 -1.58
N CYS A 48 21.59 7.36 -1.20
CA CYS A 48 20.31 7.93 -1.57
C CYS A 48 20.23 8.14 -3.09
N ARG A 49 19.28 7.45 -3.74
CA ARG A 49 19.01 7.57 -5.18
C ARG A 49 17.52 7.67 -5.42
N LEU A 50 17.10 8.58 -6.30
CA LEU A 50 15.73 8.61 -6.81
C LEU A 50 15.56 7.41 -7.75
N ILE A 51 14.59 6.55 -7.45
CA ILE A 51 14.17 5.44 -8.30
C ILE A 51 13.21 5.98 -9.38
N GLY A 52 12.27 6.83 -8.99
CA GLY A 52 11.35 7.47 -9.92
C GLY A 52 10.30 8.34 -9.25
N ARG A 53 9.53 9.02 -10.08
CA ARG A 53 8.32 9.75 -9.69
C ARG A 53 7.11 9.00 -10.24
N ARG A 54 6.03 8.92 -9.46
CA ARG A 54 4.78 8.23 -9.84
C ARG A 54 3.57 8.99 -9.32
N ARG A 55 2.41 8.82 -9.93
CA ARG A 55 1.14 9.39 -9.44
C ARG A 55 0.48 8.42 -8.46
N CYS A 56 0.06 8.92 -7.30
CA CYS A 56 -0.68 8.16 -6.31
C CYS A 56 -2.07 7.81 -6.84
N LEU A 57 -2.42 6.53 -6.83
CA LEU A 57 -3.72 6.02 -7.27
C LEU A 57 -4.66 5.74 -6.11
N SER A 58 -4.15 5.32 -4.95
CA SER A 58 -4.97 5.14 -3.76
C SER A 58 -4.12 5.13 -2.50
N VAL A 59 -4.76 5.44 -1.37
CA VAL A 59 -4.22 5.25 -0.02
C VAL A 59 -5.33 4.64 0.82
N ASP A 60 -5.21 3.34 1.04
CA ASP A 60 -6.26 2.50 1.62
C ASP A 60 -5.82 2.01 3.00
N PRO A 61 -6.68 2.02 4.03
CA PRO A 61 -6.41 1.34 5.28
C PRO A 61 -6.10 -0.13 5.03
N ILE A 62 -5.08 -0.68 5.68
CA ILE A 62 -4.74 -2.09 5.58
C ILE A 62 -4.42 -2.65 6.95
N ALA A 63 -4.85 -3.88 7.18
CA ALA A 63 -4.35 -4.68 8.27
C ALA A 63 -3.89 -6.07 7.82
N ILE A 64 -2.81 -6.53 8.44
CA ILE A 64 -2.15 -7.81 8.11
C ILE A 64 -1.90 -8.58 9.38
N SER A 65 -2.45 -9.79 9.47
CA SER A 65 -2.06 -10.80 10.46
C SER A 65 -1.22 -11.86 9.77
N VAL A 66 0.06 -11.95 10.15
CA VAL A 66 0.98 -12.96 9.60
C VAL A 66 0.73 -14.35 10.22
N GLU A 67 0.23 -14.38 11.45
CA GLU A 67 -0.14 -15.61 12.16
C GLU A 67 -1.42 -16.22 11.60
N ASP A 68 -2.49 -15.43 11.53
CA ASP A 68 -3.78 -15.86 10.95
C ASP A 68 -3.71 -15.96 9.41
N GLU A 69 -2.64 -15.45 8.82
CA GLU A 69 -2.44 -15.30 7.38
C GLU A 69 -3.55 -14.48 6.70
N ARG A 70 -4.01 -13.42 7.33
CA ARG A 70 -5.11 -12.59 6.83
C ARG A 70 -4.62 -11.22 6.42
N ILE A 71 -5.19 -10.72 5.32
CA ILE A 71 -4.95 -9.37 4.82
C ILE A 71 -6.31 -8.74 4.57
N VAL A 72 -6.56 -7.61 5.21
CA VAL A 72 -7.81 -6.86 5.08
C VAL A 72 -7.49 -5.47 4.59
N VAL A 73 -8.14 -5.05 3.51
CA VAL A 73 -7.98 -3.70 2.94
C VAL A 73 -9.33 -2.99 3.02
N GLY A 74 -9.33 -1.83 3.68
CA GLY A 74 -10.44 -0.90 3.67
C GLY A 74 -10.44 -0.07 2.40
N HIS A 75 -11.61 0.22 1.84
CA HIS A 75 -11.74 1.22 0.79
C HIS A 75 -12.33 2.50 1.38
N ILE A 76 -11.57 3.61 1.33
CA ILE A 76 -12.13 4.92 1.65
C ILE A 76 -12.97 5.33 0.43
N SER A 77 -14.28 5.07 0.50
CA SER A 77 -15.21 5.55 -0.52
C SER A 77 -15.19 7.08 -0.54
N ALA A 78 -14.90 7.66 -1.72
CA ALA A 78 -14.97 9.09 -1.97
C ALA A 78 -16.36 9.71 -1.73
N ALA A 79 -17.38 8.90 -1.41
CA ALA A 79 -18.75 9.33 -1.15
C ALA A 79 -19.01 9.86 0.27
N VAL A 80 -18.07 9.72 1.22
CA VAL A 80 -18.20 10.36 2.54
C VAL A 80 -17.46 11.68 2.52
N GLY A 81 -18.24 12.76 2.56
CA GLY A 81 -17.86 14.14 2.26
C GLY A 81 -16.48 14.59 2.76
N ALA A 82 -15.71 15.09 1.80
CA ALA A 82 -14.89 16.31 1.88
C ALA A 82 -13.81 16.49 2.97
N ASP A 83 -13.60 15.54 3.90
CA ASP A 83 -12.53 15.63 4.90
C ASP A 83 -11.67 14.36 4.92
N HIS A 84 -10.72 14.28 3.98
CA HIS A 84 -9.64 13.26 3.95
C HIS A 84 -8.71 13.30 5.19
N GLU A 85 -8.97 14.15 6.19
CA GLU A 85 -8.13 14.32 7.38
C GLU A 85 -8.51 13.41 8.55
N ARG A 86 -9.67 12.71 8.52
CA ARG A 86 -10.21 12.06 9.73
C ARG A 86 -10.62 10.58 9.66
N THR A 87 -10.41 9.88 8.55
CA THR A 87 -10.88 8.48 8.42
C THR A 87 -9.72 7.49 8.38
N PHE A 88 -8.85 7.52 9.39
CA PHE A 88 -7.94 6.41 9.64
C PHE A 88 -8.37 5.74 10.95
N PRO A 89 -8.87 4.49 10.92
CA PRO A 89 -9.14 3.76 12.15
C PRO A 89 -7.82 3.55 12.90
N ILE A 90 -7.77 4.06 14.11
CA ILE A 90 -6.66 3.85 15.05
C ILE A 90 -6.84 2.48 15.75
N SER A 91 -8.00 1.85 15.59
CA SER A 91 -8.36 0.52 16.11
C SER A 91 -9.38 -0.17 15.18
N PHE A 92 -9.36 -1.50 15.11
CA PHE A 92 -10.42 -2.32 14.49
C PHE A 92 -11.59 -2.62 15.48
N ASP A 93 -11.44 -2.21 16.75
CA ASP A 93 -12.40 -2.46 17.83
C ASP A 93 -13.59 -1.49 17.86
N GLU A 94 -13.49 -0.35 17.17
CA GLU A 94 -14.63 0.55 16.94
C GLU A 94 -15.13 0.28 15.52
N GLY A 95 -16.31 -0.33 15.40
CA GLY A 95 -16.84 -0.90 14.15
C GLY A 95 -16.69 -0.01 12.90
N PRO A 96 -16.73 -0.61 11.70
CA PRO A 96 -16.13 -0.01 10.51
C PRO A 96 -16.85 1.27 10.07
N GLN A 97 -16.11 2.39 10.03
CA GLN A 97 -16.48 3.58 9.23
C GLN A 97 -16.08 3.43 7.75
N PHE A 98 -15.71 2.23 7.30
CA PHE A 98 -15.24 1.91 5.96
C PHE A 98 -15.57 0.45 5.61
N GLU A 99 -15.92 0.17 4.35
CA GLU A 99 -16.07 -1.21 3.88
C GLU A 99 -14.67 -1.85 3.75
N ALA A 100 -14.45 -2.91 4.52
CA ALA A 100 -13.21 -3.66 4.54
C ALA A 100 -13.39 -5.01 3.86
N LYS A 101 -12.49 -5.35 2.93
CA LYS A 101 -12.52 -6.59 2.17
C LYS A 101 -11.26 -7.40 2.43
N GLU A 102 -11.45 -8.69 2.62
CA GLU A 102 -10.34 -9.63 2.79
C GLU A 102 -9.71 -9.93 1.43
N ILE A 103 -8.38 -9.87 1.36
CA ILE A 103 -7.62 -10.24 0.18
C ILE A 103 -7.40 -11.76 0.21
N ILE A 104 -8.12 -12.46 -0.67
CA ILE A 104 -8.07 -13.92 -0.77
C ILE A 104 -6.80 -14.39 -1.48
N ASP A 105 -6.43 -13.71 -2.58
CA ASP A 105 -5.22 -14.01 -3.35
C ASP A 105 -4.00 -13.27 -2.75
N ARG A 106 -3.43 -13.90 -1.71
CA ARG A 106 -2.29 -13.36 -0.96
C ARG A 106 -0.99 -13.40 -1.76
N ASP A 107 -0.83 -14.36 -2.67
CA ASP A 107 0.37 -14.45 -3.52
C ASP A 107 0.41 -13.28 -4.49
N ARG A 108 -0.69 -13.01 -5.19
CA ARG A 108 -0.80 -11.85 -6.07
C ARG A 108 -0.63 -10.52 -5.33
N PHE A 109 -1.16 -10.43 -4.12
CA PHE A 109 -0.94 -9.26 -3.26
C PHE A 109 0.55 -9.04 -2.94
N ALA A 110 1.25 -10.12 -2.60
CA ALA A 110 2.67 -10.07 -2.30
C ALA A 110 3.50 -9.73 -3.55
N GLU A 111 3.17 -10.30 -4.70
CA GLU A 111 3.78 -10.00 -6.00
C GLU A 111 3.67 -8.52 -6.37
N ALA A 112 2.48 -7.93 -6.22
CA ALA A 112 2.27 -6.50 -6.45
C ALA A 112 3.11 -5.61 -5.51
N ASP A 113 3.44 -6.12 -4.32
CA ASP A 113 4.35 -5.49 -3.36
C ASP A 113 5.83 -5.90 -3.59
N GLY A 114 6.17 -6.52 -4.72
CA GLY A 114 7.54 -6.85 -5.13
C GLY A 114 8.16 -8.04 -4.40
N PHE A 115 7.34 -8.98 -3.96
CA PHE A 115 7.77 -10.27 -3.41
C PHE A 115 7.52 -11.40 -4.42
N ALA A 116 8.15 -12.55 -4.24
CA ALA A 116 7.90 -13.72 -5.10
C ALA A 116 6.58 -14.44 -4.76
N GLY A 117 5.84 -13.99 -3.74
CA GLY A 117 4.64 -14.62 -3.20
C GLY A 117 4.52 -14.45 -1.69
N TRP A 118 3.38 -14.85 -1.14
CA TRP A 118 2.97 -14.64 0.26
C TRP A 118 3.98 -15.22 1.24
N ARG A 119 4.48 -16.43 0.98
CA ARG A 119 5.49 -17.08 1.85
C ARG A 119 6.75 -16.22 2.00
N SER A 120 7.22 -15.59 0.92
CA SER A 120 8.40 -14.73 0.97
C SER A 120 8.12 -13.40 1.68
N MET A 121 6.91 -12.85 1.53
CA MET A 121 6.44 -11.68 2.27
C MET A 121 6.34 -11.96 3.77
N LYS A 122 5.73 -13.09 4.16
CA LYS A 122 5.62 -13.56 5.54
C LYS A 122 6.98 -13.66 6.22
N LEU A 123 7.94 -14.35 5.59
CA LEU A 123 9.30 -14.48 6.13
C LEU A 123 9.96 -13.12 6.36
N PHE A 124 9.84 -12.20 5.39
CA PHE A 124 10.36 -10.85 5.54
C PHE A 124 9.67 -10.08 6.66
N TRP A 125 8.35 -10.20 6.77
CA TRP A 125 7.56 -9.50 7.80
C TRP A 125 7.96 -9.98 9.19
N THR A 126 8.08 -11.29 9.40
CA THR A 126 8.57 -11.88 10.64
C THR A 126 9.97 -11.38 10.99
N GLN A 127 10.87 -11.20 10.01
CA GLN A 127 12.22 -10.71 10.28
C GLN A 127 12.29 -9.20 10.59
N THR A 128 11.40 -8.41 10.01
CA THR A 128 11.47 -6.94 10.07
C THR A 128 10.52 -6.29 11.07
N HIS A 129 9.46 -7.02 11.45
CA HIS A 129 8.42 -6.57 12.37
C HIS A 129 8.22 -7.54 13.53
N ALA A 130 9.17 -8.45 13.79
CA ALA A 130 9.19 -9.17 15.06
C ALA A 130 9.48 -8.18 16.19
N ASP A 131 8.43 -7.66 16.81
CA ASP A 131 8.50 -6.99 18.08
C ASP A 131 8.33 -8.05 19.20
N PRO A 132 9.38 -8.34 19.99
CA PRO A 132 9.27 -9.29 21.10
C PRO A 132 8.36 -8.80 22.24
N GLU A 133 8.05 -7.50 22.31
CA GLU A 133 7.15 -6.91 23.31
C GLU A 133 5.70 -6.77 22.81
N GLN A 134 5.48 -6.86 21.50
CA GLN A 134 4.16 -6.97 20.85
C GLN A 134 4.10 -8.22 19.96
N PRO A 135 4.25 -9.42 20.55
CA PRO A 135 4.19 -10.65 19.80
C PRO A 135 2.76 -10.86 19.29
N ALA A 136 2.63 -11.29 18.03
CA ALA A 136 1.38 -11.80 17.47
C ALA A 136 0.20 -10.81 17.52
N GLY A 137 0.21 -9.85 16.60
CA GLY A 137 -0.90 -8.92 16.43
C GLY A 137 -1.08 -8.51 14.97
N TRP A 138 -2.22 -7.90 14.69
CA TRP A 138 -2.46 -7.26 13.39
C TRP A 138 -1.50 -6.08 13.23
N PHE A 139 -0.73 -6.08 12.15
CA PHE A 139 -0.14 -4.83 11.66
C PHE A 139 -1.27 -3.96 11.13
N VAL A 140 -1.32 -2.69 11.51
CA VAL A 140 -2.28 -1.70 10.99
C VAL A 140 -1.53 -0.54 10.32
N GLY A 141 -1.93 -0.19 9.11
CA GLY A 141 -1.28 0.86 8.35
C GLY A 141 -2.08 1.29 7.14
N VAL A 142 -1.35 1.77 6.13
CA VAL A 142 -1.90 2.14 4.83
C VAL A 142 -1.22 1.39 3.70
N LEU A 143 -2.00 0.98 2.72
CA LEU A 143 -1.58 0.50 1.42
C LEU A 143 -1.64 1.67 0.45
N ILE A 144 -0.50 2.04 -0.12
CA ILE A 144 -0.39 3.11 -1.11
C ILE A 144 -0.11 2.46 -2.46
N ARG A 145 -0.95 2.75 -3.46
CA ARG A 145 -0.77 2.29 -4.84
C ARG A 145 -0.43 3.45 -5.77
N TRP A 146 0.30 3.19 -6.84
CA TRP A 146 0.68 4.21 -7.80
C TRP A 146 0.64 3.71 -9.25
N ALA A 147 0.51 4.68 -10.16
CA ALA A 147 0.45 4.42 -11.59
C ALA A 147 1.81 3.93 -12.12
N PRO A 148 1.87 3.10 -13.17
CA PRO A 148 3.12 2.78 -13.86
C PRO A 148 3.70 4.01 -14.57
N VAL A 149 4.96 3.97 -14.99
CA VAL A 149 5.63 5.03 -15.78
C VAL A 149 4.85 5.34 -17.05
N SER A 150 4.33 4.30 -17.71
CA SER A 150 3.67 4.38 -19.01
C SER A 150 2.23 4.87 -18.95
N ALA A 151 1.66 5.06 -17.75
CA ALA A 151 0.33 5.65 -17.61
C ALA A 151 0.40 7.14 -17.99
N VAL A 152 0.12 7.43 -19.26
CA VAL A 152 -0.17 8.77 -19.75
C VAL A 152 -1.28 9.37 -18.88
N PRO A 153 -1.20 10.65 -18.47
CA PRO A 153 -2.27 11.27 -17.69
C PRO A 153 -3.47 11.48 -18.62
N GLU A 154 -4.31 10.46 -18.73
CA GLU A 154 -5.64 10.66 -19.31
C GLU A 154 -6.46 11.54 -18.35
N ALA A 155 -7.14 12.51 -18.94
CA ALA A 155 -7.86 13.58 -18.26
C ALA A 155 -8.95 13.03 -17.29
N PRO A 156 -9.43 13.84 -16.31
CA PRO A 156 -10.20 13.36 -15.18
C PRO A 156 -11.70 13.17 -15.50
N GLU A 157 -12.03 12.30 -16.46
CA GLU A 157 -13.43 11.92 -16.77
C GLU A 157 -13.69 10.40 -16.85
N ALA A 158 -12.67 9.56 -16.71
CA ALA A 158 -12.90 8.10 -16.69
C ALA A 158 -13.36 7.64 -15.30
N PRO A 159 -14.38 6.74 -15.21
CA PRO A 159 -14.75 6.12 -13.94
C PRO A 159 -13.53 5.43 -13.33
N SER A 160 -13.38 5.57 -12.01
CA SER A 160 -12.19 5.19 -11.25
C SER A 160 -11.57 3.86 -11.73
N PRO A 161 -10.32 3.84 -12.22
CA PRO A 161 -9.65 2.60 -12.64
C PRO A 161 -9.47 1.60 -11.48
N ILE A 162 -9.74 2.05 -10.24
CA ILE A 162 -9.77 1.24 -9.02
C ILE A 162 -10.82 0.12 -9.15
N ALA A 163 -11.99 0.34 -9.75
CA ALA A 163 -13.01 -0.70 -9.85
C ALA A 163 -12.54 -1.91 -10.69
N ALA A 164 -11.88 -1.65 -11.82
CA ALA A 164 -11.39 -2.71 -12.71
C ALA A 164 -10.16 -3.45 -12.12
N GLU A 165 -9.30 -2.75 -11.37
CA GLU A 165 -8.12 -3.36 -10.76
C GLU A 165 -8.47 -4.12 -9.47
N LEU A 166 -9.49 -3.68 -8.71
CA LEU A 166 -10.05 -4.42 -7.57
C LEU A 166 -10.76 -5.71 -8.01
N ASP A 167 -11.54 -5.66 -9.11
CA ASP A 167 -12.14 -6.86 -9.71
C ASP A 167 -11.07 -7.86 -10.16
N ALA A 168 -9.97 -7.35 -10.74
CA ALA A 168 -8.87 -8.20 -11.18
C ALA A 168 -8.20 -8.93 -10.00
N ILE A 169 -8.14 -8.34 -8.80
CA ILE A 169 -7.53 -8.94 -7.59
C ILE A 169 -8.58 -9.76 -6.79
N GLY A 170 -9.80 -9.92 -7.29
CA GLY A 170 -10.85 -10.74 -6.67
C GLY A 170 -11.54 -10.08 -5.48
N VAL A 171 -11.52 -8.76 -5.41
CA VAL A 171 -12.14 -7.98 -4.34
C VAL A 171 -13.66 -7.86 -4.62
N ARG A 172 -14.43 -8.89 -4.28
CA ARG A 172 -15.90 -8.83 -4.25
C ARG A 172 -16.41 -8.29 -2.93
#